data_AF-A0A848YRC3-F1
#
_entry.id   AF-A0A848YRC3-F1
#
_cell.length_a   1.000
_cell.length_b   1.000
_cell.length_c   1.000
_cell.angle_alpha   90.00
_cell.angle_beta   90.00
_cell.angle_gamma   90.00
#
_symmetry.space_group_name_H-M   'P 1'
#
loop_
_entity.id
_entity.type
_entity.pdbx_description
1 polymer ?
#
loop_
_entity_poly.entity_id
_entity_poly.type
_entity_poly.pdbx_seq_one_letter_code
_entity_poly.pdbx_strand_id
1 'polypeptide(L)' 'MKKNNMEEQILRSSKEIIVKFIETGRVSPASFPESFKTVFMAVKETVTQSFPVENADTPDD' A
#
# COMPACT_ATOMS: atom_id res chain seq x y z
N MET A 1 2.49 -19.19 -15.46
CA MET A 1 1.61 -18.27 -14.70
C MET A 1 2.37 -17.77 -13.47
N LYS A 2 2.81 -16.51 -13.43
CA LYS A 2 3.57 -15.92 -12.30
C LYS A 2 2.87 -14.69 -11.66
N LYS A 3 1.77 -14.21 -12.25
CA LYS A 3 1.01 -13.04 -11.76
C LYS A 3 0.26 -13.30 -10.45
N ASN A 4 -0.24 -14.52 -10.25
CA ASN A 4 -1.06 -14.85 -9.08
C ASN A 4 -0.29 -14.73 -7.75
N ASN A 5 1.01 -15.07 -7.73
CA ASN A 5 1.80 -15.01 -6.51
C ASN A 5 2.05 -13.55 -6.05
N MET A 6 2.26 -12.62 -6.99
CA MET A 6 2.52 -11.22 -6.61
C MET A 6 1.27 -10.54 -6.03
N GLU A 7 0.13 -10.69 -6.68
CA GLU A 7 -1.15 -10.18 -6.17
C GLU A 7 -1.49 -10.79 -4.80
N GLU A 8 -1.19 -12.07 -4.60
CA GLU A 8 -1.34 -12.74 -3.30
C GLU A 8 -0.41 -12.15 -2.23
N GLN A 9 0.86 -11.89 -2.54
CA GLN A 9 1.79 -11.24 -1.62
C GLN A 9 1.35 -9.81 -1.27
N ILE A 10 0.87 -9.04 -2.26
CA ILE A 10 0.32 -7.69 -2.03
C ILE A 10 -0.89 -7.77 -1.09
N LEU A 11 -1.83 -8.67 -1.37
CA LEU A 11 -3.03 -8.85 -0.57
C LEU A 11 -2.69 -9.30 0.85
N ARG A 12 -1.75 -10.25 1.00
CA ARG A 12 -1.31 -10.74 2.31
C ARG A 12 -0.68 -9.63 3.12
N SER A 13 0.28 -8.90 2.55
CA SER A 13 0.98 -7.80 3.24
C SER A 13 -0.01 -6.71 3.67
N SER A 14 -0.95 -6.37 2.79
CA SER A 14 -2.00 -5.38 3.09
C SER A 14 -2.91 -5.80 4.24
N LYS A 15 -3.26 -7.09 4.32
CA LYS A 15 -4.06 -7.66 5.43
C LYS A 15 -3.29 -7.62 6.75
N GLU A 16 -2.01 -7.96 6.75
CA GLU A 16 -1.18 -7.94 7.97
C GLU A 16 -1.03 -6.50 8.52
N ILE A 17 -0.80 -5.52 7.64
CA ILE A 17 -0.68 -4.10 8.02
C ILE A 17 -2.00 -3.57 8.61
N ILE A 18 -3.13 -3.77 7.94
CA ILE A 18 -4.42 -3.22 8.41
C ILE A 18 -4.86 -3.84 9.73
N VAL A 19 -4.64 -5.15 9.92
CA VAL A 19 -4.93 -5.83 11.18
C VAL A 19 -4.05 -5.25 12.28
N LYS A 20 -2.76 -5.00 12.03
CA LYS A 20 -1.86 -4.37 13.02
C LYS A 20 -2.33 -2.97 13.41
N PHE A 21 -2.80 -2.16 12.47
CA PHE A 21 -3.35 -0.83 12.77
C PHE A 21 -4.62 -0.90 13.62
N ILE A 22 -5.46 -1.90 13.40
CA ILE A 22 -6.65 -2.13 14.24
C ILE A 22 -6.26 -2.60 15.64
N GLU A 23 -5.38 -3.59 15.74
CA GLU A 23 -4.88 -4.12 17.03
C GLU A 23 -4.21 -3.05 17.89
N THR A 24 -3.52 -2.10 17.26
CA THR A 24 -2.82 -0.99 17.94
C THR A 24 -3.71 0.24 18.16
N GLY A 25 -4.99 0.19 17.74
CA GLY A 25 -5.95 1.29 17.90
C GLY A 25 -5.70 2.49 16.98
N ARG A 26 -4.88 2.36 15.94
CA ARG A 26 -4.61 3.41 14.94
C ARG A 26 -5.71 3.52 13.88
N VAL A 27 -6.43 2.43 13.63
CA VAL A 27 -7.60 2.35 12.74
C VAL A 27 -8.75 1.69 13.49
N SER A 28 -9.96 2.23 13.37
CA SER A 28 -11.15 1.58 13.92
C SER A 28 -11.61 0.45 12.99
N PRO A 29 -12.15 -0.68 13.52
CA PRO A 29 -12.81 -1.67 12.68
C PRO A 29 -13.90 -1.09 11.77
N ALA A 30 -14.58 -0.02 12.21
CA ALA A 30 -15.62 0.64 11.43
C ALA A 30 -15.08 1.33 10.16
N SER A 31 -13.83 1.83 10.19
CA SER A 31 -13.19 2.50 9.05
C SER A 31 -12.33 1.55 8.20
N PHE A 32 -12.37 0.24 8.47
CA PHE A 32 -11.62 -0.77 7.74
C PHE A 32 -11.81 -0.72 6.21
N PRO A 33 -13.04 -0.63 5.64
CA PRO A 33 -13.22 -0.73 4.20
C PRO A 33 -12.51 0.35 3.39
N GLU A 34 -12.39 1.56 3.94
CA GLU A 34 -11.68 2.67 3.32
C GLU A 34 -10.18 2.57 3.57
N SER A 35 -9.79 2.34 4.83
CA SER A 35 -8.38 2.25 5.25
C SER A 35 -7.64 1.12 4.53
N PHE A 36 -8.31 -0.02 4.32
CA PHE A 36 -7.73 -1.15 3.60
C PHE A 36 -7.41 -0.83 2.14
N LYS A 37 -8.26 -0.05 1.45
CA LYS A 37 -8.00 0.36 0.06
C LYS A 37 -6.75 1.21 -0.04
N THR A 38 -6.57 2.16 0.89
CA THR A 38 -5.37 3.01 0.95
C THR A 38 -4.11 2.18 1.17
N VAL A 39 -4.12 1.27 2.14
CA VAL A 39 -2.98 0.38 2.41
C VAL A 39 -2.68 -0.51 1.21
N PHE A 40 -3.72 -1.12 0.62
CA PHE A 40 -3.56 -2.00 -0.54
C PHE A 40 -2.99 -1.28 -1.75
N MET A 41 -3.45 -0.05 -2.05
CA MET A 41 -2.89 0.77 -3.12
C MET A 41 -1.43 1.14 -2.85
N ALA A 42 -1.10 1.59 -1.64
CA ALA A 42 0.27 1.94 -1.28
C ALA A 42 1.25 0.77 -1.46
N VAL A 43 0.87 -0.44 -1.01
CA VAL A 43 1.69 -1.65 -1.20
C VAL A 43 1.77 -2.00 -2.69
N LYS A 44 0.64 -1.98 -3.40
CA LYS A 44 0.59 -2.32 -4.83
C LYS A 44 1.48 -1.40 -5.66
N GLU A 45 1.35 -0.09 -5.50
CA GLU A 45 2.13 0.92 -6.23
C GLU A 45 3.62 0.79 -5.96
N THR A 46 4.00 0.52 -4.71
CA THR A 46 5.39 0.28 -4.31
C THR A 46 5.98 -0.94 -5.05
N VAL A 47 5.19 -2.01 -5.14
CA VAL A 47 5.61 -3.26 -5.78
C VAL A 47 5.60 -3.15 -7.32
N THR A 48 4.70 -2.35 -7.90
CA THR A 48 4.59 -2.18 -9.35
C THR A 48 5.45 -1.05 -9.91
N GLN A 49 6.28 -0.37 -9.09
CA GLN A 49 7.14 0.76 -9.47
C GLN A 49 6.39 1.83 -10.28
N SER A 50 5.11 2.07 -9.97
CA SER A 50 4.29 3.07 -10.65
C SER A 50 4.29 4.39 -9.89
N PHE A 51 5.44 4.79 -9.35
CA PHE A 51 5.61 6.16 -8.86
C PHE A 51 5.83 7.04 -10.09
N PRO A 52 5.00 8.07 -10.33
CA PRO A 52 5.40 9.14 -11.23
C PRO A 52 6.70 9.70 -10.64
N VAL A 53 7.81 9.53 -11.36
CA VAL A 53 9.04 10.26 -11.04
C VAL A 53 8.69 11.72 -11.26
N GLU A 54 8.40 12.44 -10.19
CA GLU A 54 8.33 13.90 -10.22
C GLU A 54 9.71 14.38 -10.68
N ASN A 55 9.74 14.93 -11.89
CA ASN A 55 10.98 15.33 -12.55
C ASN A 55 11.70 16.36 -11.67
N ALA A 56 12.98 16.07 -11.44
CA ALA A 56 14.00 16.93 -10.85
C ALA A 56 13.72 18.44 -10.87
N ASP A 57 13.51 19.02 -9.68
CA ASP A 57 14.03 20.35 -9.41
C ASP A 57 15.56 20.22 -9.33
N THR A 58 16.22 20.43 -10.45
CA THR A 58 17.63 20.82 -10.46
C THR A 58 17.76 22.17 -9.74
N PRO A 59 18.69 22.34 -8.79
CA PRO A 59 18.93 23.65 -8.20
C PRO A 59 19.42 24.59 -9.31
N ASP A 60 18.68 25.66 -9.56
CA ASP A 60 19.12 26.81 -10.37
C ASP A 60 20.39 27.40 -9.71
N ASP A 61 21.41 27.67 -10.54
CA ASP A 61 22.70 28.32 -10.20
C ASP A 61 22.53 29.64 -9.43
#